data_AF-A0A7V9R3A8-F1
#
_entry.id   AF-A0A7V9R3A8-F1
#
_cell.length_a   1.000
_cell.length_b   1.000
_cell.length_c   1.000
_cell.angle_alpha   90.00
_cell.angle_beta   90.00
_cell.angle_gamma   90.00
#
_symmetry.space_group_name_H-M   'P 1'
#
loop_
_entity.id
_entity.type
_entity.pdbx_description
1 polymer ?
#
loop_
_entity_poly.entity_id
_entity_poly.type
_entity_poly.pdbx_seq_one_letter_code
_entity_poly.pdbx_strand_id
1 'polypeptide(L)'
;GIIIARGALPPFIVTLAGLLLARGLLLALTVEGATTYKVPAGSAFREVAQGRLLGVAFPVWFVIILFLVGGLILRRTSFGASVLAIGGQEDAAALMGLRVTRTKIITYVASGFLAALSGVLIASYTSSGVTILGVGTELDAISAVVLGGTLLTGGAGTVLGTLVGVLLLQVIKNVINQIGSLDSDWQAVVSGTILLVVVTVQQYLARIERR
;
A
#
# COMPACT_ATOMS: atom_id res chain seq x y z
N GLY A 1 -8.21 -6.24 -10.71
CA GLY A 1 -8.21 -7.71 -10.51
C GLY A 1 -8.61 -8.46 -11.76
N ILE A 2 -9.91 -8.61 -12.03
CA ILE A 2 -10.44 -9.41 -13.15
C ILE A 2 -9.91 -8.93 -14.51
N ILE A 3 -9.97 -7.62 -14.76
CA ILE A 3 -9.48 -7.01 -16.01
C ILE A 3 -8.00 -7.33 -16.24
N ILE A 4 -7.16 -7.25 -15.21
CA ILE A 4 -5.73 -7.56 -15.29
C ILE A 4 -5.52 -9.06 -15.58
N ALA A 5 -6.22 -9.92 -14.83
CA ALA A 5 -5.99 -11.36 -14.87
C ALA A 5 -6.57 -12.06 -16.11
N ARG A 6 -7.65 -11.52 -16.71
CA ARG A 6 -8.28 -12.07 -17.92
C ARG A 6 -7.98 -11.28 -19.19
N GLY A 7 -7.82 -9.97 -19.08
CA GLY A 7 -7.59 -9.09 -20.24
C GLY A 7 -6.12 -8.99 -20.66
N ALA A 8 -5.20 -9.64 -19.93
CA ALA A 8 -3.75 -9.58 -20.17
C ALA A 8 -3.20 -8.13 -20.30
N LEU A 9 -3.88 -7.17 -19.68
CA LEU A 9 -3.49 -5.76 -19.72
C LEU A 9 -2.37 -5.50 -18.70
N PRO A 10 -1.43 -4.59 -19.02
CA PRO A 10 -0.40 -4.17 -18.07
C PRO A 10 -1.04 -3.70 -16.75
N PRO A 11 -0.66 -4.29 -15.59
CA PRO A 11 -1.33 -3.99 -14.32
C PRO A 11 -1.32 -2.51 -13.96
N PHE A 12 -0.20 -1.83 -14.21
CA PHE A 12 0.00 -0.42 -13.90
C PHE A 12 -1.05 0.49 -14.55
N ILE A 13 -1.40 0.24 -15.81
CA ILE A 13 -2.41 1.02 -16.54
C ILE A 13 -3.78 0.84 -15.88
N VAL A 14 -4.14 -0.41 -15.54
CA VAL A 14 -5.44 -0.71 -14.95
C VAL A 14 -5.56 -0.15 -13.53
N THR A 15 -4.48 -0.20 -12.73
CA THR A 15 -4.48 0.37 -11.37
C THR A 15 -4.49 1.89 -11.40
N LEU A 16 -3.76 2.53 -12.32
CA LEU A 16 -3.81 3.98 -12.51
C LEU A 16 -5.19 4.45 -12.96
N ALA A 17 -5.78 3.77 -13.95
CA ALA A 17 -7.15 4.07 -14.38
C ALA A 17 -8.14 3.89 -13.22
N GLY A 18 -8.00 2.84 -12.42
CA GLY A 18 -8.81 2.61 -11.22
C GLY A 18 -8.67 3.73 -10.18
N LEU A 19 -7.45 4.21 -9.93
CA LEU A 19 -7.17 5.34 -9.05
C LEU A 19 -7.88 6.62 -9.55
N LEU A 20 -7.70 6.95 -10.83
CA LEU A 20 -8.29 8.15 -11.43
C LEU A 20 -9.82 8.09 -11.41
N LEU A 21 -10.41 6.93 -11.70
CA LEU A 21 -11.86 6.71 -11.63
C LEU A 21 -12.37 6.89 -10.20
N ALA A 22 -11.78 6.20 -9.21
CA ALA A 22 -12.20 6.30 -7.82
C ALA A 22 -12.08 7.74 -7.29
N ARG A 23 -10.98 8.42 -7.62
CA ARG A 23 -10.72 9.80 -7.21
C ARG A 23 -11.64 10.81 -7.91
N GLY A 24 -11.86 10.64 -9.21
CA GLY A 24 -12.81 11.45 -9.98
C GLY A 24 -14.24 11.32 -9.46
N LEU A 25 -14.67 10.10 -9.14
CA LEU A 25 -15.98 9.87 -8.50
C LEU A 25 -16.08 10.53 -7.12
N LEU A 26 -15.03 10.44 -6.31
CA LEU A 26 -14.98 11.10 -5.01
C LEU A 26 -15.09 12.64 -5.14
N LEU A 27 -14.38 13.23 -6.10
CA LEU A 27 -14.45 14.69 -6.36
C LEU A 27 -15.81 15.11 -6.93
N ALA A 28 -16.41 14.30 -7.79
CA ALA A 28 -17.75 14.55 -8.32
C ALA A 28 -18.82 14.54 -7.21
N LEU A 29 -18.71 13.62 -6.25
CA LEU A 29 -19.64 13.53 -5.11
C LEU A 29 -19.44 14.65 -4.07
N THR A 30 -18.25 15.24 -4.00
CA THR A 30 -17.88 16.24 -2.99
C THR A 30 -17.83 17.67 -3.52
N VAL A 31 -18.33 17.90 -4.75
CA VAL A 31 -18.30 19.19 -5.45
C VAL A 31 -16.87 19.76 -5.43
N GLU A 32 -15.94 19.02 -6.03
CA GLU A 32 -14.50 19.34 -6.06
C GLU A 32 -13.85 19.45 -4.67
N GLY A 33 -14.43 18.79 -3.67
CA GLY A 33 -13.95 18.85 -2.28
C GLY A 33 -14.48 20.06 -1.48
N ALA A 34 -15.37 20.88 -2.05
CA ALA A 34 -16.00 21.99 -1.33
C ALA A 34 -16.86 21.50 -0.15
N THR A 35 -17.43 20.30 -0.25
CA THR A 35 -18.19 19.68 0.85
C THR A 35 -17.33 18.64 1.59
N THR A 36 -16.84 19.02 2.77
CA THR A 36 -16.21 18.06 3.69
C THR A 36 -17.26 17.50 4.64
N TYR A 37 -17.61 16.23 4.45
CA TYR A 37 -18.51 15.52 5.36
C TYR A 37 -17.82 15.27 6.70
N LYS A 38 -18.38 15.83 7.77
CA LYS A 38 -17.91 15.61 9.13
C LYS A 38 -18.61 14.41 9.74
N VAL A 39 -17.86 13.61 10.49
CA VAL A 39 -18.40 12.48 11.23
C VAL A 39 -19.14 13.02 12.47
N PRO A 40 -20.40 12.62 12.71
CA PRO A 40 -21.14 13.03 13.91
C PRO A 40 -20.39 12.70 15.21
N ALA A 41 -20.45 13.62 16.18
CA ALA A 41 -19.88 13.40 17.50
C ALA A 41 -20.61 12.23 18.21
N GLY A 42 -19.85 11.31 18.82
CA GLY A 42 -20.38 10.14 19.52
C GLY A 42 -20.74 8.94 18.62
N SER A 43 -20.46 8.99 17.32
CA SER A 43 -20.66 7.83 16.45
C SER A 43 -19.62 6.74 16.70
N ALA A 44 -20.05 5.47 16.65
CA ALA A 44 -19.16 4.30 16.72
C ALA A 44 -18.04 4.36 15.67
N PHE A 45 -18.28 5.05 14.54
CA PHE A 45 -17.27 5.28 13.51
C PHE A 45 -16.05 6.04 14.01
N ARG A 46 -16.21 6.99 14.95
CA ARG A 46 -15.10 7.76 15.53
C ARG A 46 -14.28 6.92 16.52
N GLU A 47 -14.96 6.03 17.23
CA GLU A 47 -14.33 5.10 18.17
C GLU A 47 -13.40 4.10 17.47
N VAL A 48 -13.66 3.75 16.20
CA VAL A 48 -12.81 2.82 15.43
C VAL A 48 -11.34 3.29 15.35
N ALA A 49 -11.07 4.59 15.21
CA ALA A 49 -9.70 5.10 15.17
C ALA A 49 -9.25 5.79 16.47
N GLN A 50 -10.16 6.37 17.25
CA GLN A 50 -9.82 7.12 18.46
C GLN A 50 -9.91 6.27 19.73
N GLY A 51 -10.58 5.12 19.66
CA GLY A 51 -10.66 4.16 20.75
C GLY A 51 -9.29 3.60 21.13
N ARG A 52 -9.15 3.29 22.42
CA ARG A 52 -7.92 2.72 22.99
C ARG A 52 -8.23 1.39 23.63
N LEU A 53 -7.37 0.41 23.38
CA LEU A 53 -7.36 -0.88 24.04
C LEU A 53 -6.02 -1.05 24.73
N LEU A 54 -6.06 -1.33 26.04
CA LEU A 54 -4.85 -1.52 26.86
C LEU A 54 -3.88 -0.32 26.75
N GLY A 55 -4.42 0.92 26.67
CA GLY A 55 -3.63 2.15 26.54
C GLY A 55 -3.10 2.45 25.13
N VAL A 56 -3.32 1.55 24.16
CA VAL A 56 -2.86 1.69 22.77
C VAL A 56 -4.05 1.95 21.84
N ALA A 57 -3.91 2.88 20.89
CA ALA A 57 -4.96 3.20 19.93
C ALA A 57 -5.29 2.01 19.00
N PHE A 58 -6.57 1.81 18.68
CA PHE A 58 -7.02 0.73 17.79
C PHE A 58 -6.28 0.64 16.43
N PRO A 59 -5.89 1.74 15.75
CA PRO A 59 -5.12 1.65 14.50
C PRO A 59 -3.84 0.81 14.62
N VAL A 60 -3.16 0.86 15.77
CA VAL A 60 -1.95 0.04 16.02
C VAL A 60 -2.29 -1.44 16.04
N TRP A 61 -3.41 -1.80 16.68
CA TRP A 61 -3.90 -3.19 16.70
C TRP A 61 -4.26 -3.69 15.31
N PHE A 62 -4.92 -2.87 14.49
CA PHE A 62 -5.18 -3.20 13.09
C PHE A 62 -3.89 -3.50 12.33
N VAL A 63 -2.87 -2.64 12.46
CA VAL A 63 -1.56 -2.85 11.82
C VAL A 63 -0.94 -4.17 12.29
N ILE A 64 -0.88 -4.42 13.60
CA ILE A 64 -0.31 -5.67 14.14
C ILE A 64 -1.02 -6.90 13.58
N ILE A 65 -2.36 -6.91 13.60
CA ILE A 65 -3.17 -8.02 13.09
C ILE A 65 -2.92 -8.23 11.59
N LEU A 66 -2.91 -7.15 10.80
CA LEU A 66 -2.69 -7.24 9.35
C LEU A 66 -1.29 -7.76 9.00
N PHE A 67 -0.25 -7.33 9.72
CA PHE A 67 1.11 -7.84 9.52
C PHE A 67 1.23 -9.31 9.95
N LEU A 68 0.59 -9.72 11.05
CA LEU A 68 0.58 -11.11 11.49
C LEU A 68 -0.16 -12.01 10.49
N VAL A 69 -1.37 -11.62 10.09
CA VAL A 69 -2.19 -12.38 9.13
C VAL A 69 -1.51 -12.41 7.77
N GLY A 70 -1.02 -11.27 7.27
CA GLY A 70 -0.29 -11.19 6.00
C GLY A 70 0.99 -12.02 6.01
N GLY A 71 1.76 -11.97 7.10
CA GLY A 71 2.98 -12.77 7.28
C GLY A 71 2.68 -14.26 7.34
N LEU A 72 1.62 -14.66 8.03
CA LEU A 72 1.17 -16.05 8.09
C LEU A 72 0.71 -16.54 6.72
N ILE A 73 -0.11 -15.77 6.02
CA ILE A 73 -0.59 -16.10 4.67
C ILE A 73 0.60 -16.26 3.73
N LEU A 74 1.52 -15.30 3.70
CA LEU A 74 2.65 -15.34 2.77
C LEU A 74 3.60 -16.52 3.05
N ARG A 75 3.89 -16.81 4.33
CA ARG A 75 4.89 -17.81 4.71
C ARG A 75 4.35 -19.24 4.86
N ARG A 76 3.09 -19.39 5.27
CA ARG A 76 2.53 -20.70 5.67
C ARG A 76 1.44 -21.23 4.73
N THR A 77 1.02 -20.48 3.71
CA THR A 77 -0.05 -20.93 2.80
C THR A 77 0.44 -21.17 1.37
N SER A 78 -0.22 -22.10 0.68
CA SER A 78 0.00 -22.33 -0.76
C SER A 78 -0.31 -21.11 -1.62
N PHE A 79 -1.23 -20.25 -1.16
CA PHE A 79 -1.51 -18.96 -1.80
C PHE A 79 -0.26 -18.06 -1.77
N GLY A 80 0.40 -17.94 -0.62
CA GLY A 80 1.64 -17.16 -0.50
C GLY A 80 2.75 -17.65 -1.42
N ALA A 81 2.98 -18.97 -1.46
CA ALA A 81 3.94 -19.58 -2.38
C ALA A 81 3.56 -19.33 -3.86
N SER A 82 2.27 -19.41 -4.19
CA SER A 82 1.78 -19.13 -5.55
C SER A 82 2.02 -17.67 -5.94
N VAL A 83 1.80 -16.71 -5.01
CA VAL A 83 2.04 -15.29 -5.25
C VAL A 83 3.52 -15.02 -5.55
N LEU A 84 4.43 -15.60 -4.77
CA LEU A 84 5.88 -15.45 -5.02
C LEU A 84 6.30 -16.10 -6.34
N ALA A 85 5.83 -17.32 -6.63
CA ALA A 85 6.14 -18.01 -7.89
C ALA A 85 5.66 -17.24 -9.12
N ILE A 86 4.43 -16.73 -9.10
CA ILE A 86 3.87 -15.90 -10.19
C ILE A 86 4.65 -14.59 -10.34
N GLY A 87 5.09 -14.00 -9.23
CA GLY A 87 5.89 -12.78 -9.25
C GLY A 87 7.29 -12.98 -9.82
N GLY A 88 7.87 -14.19 -9.73
CA GLY A 88 9.19 -14.49 -10.27
C GLY A 88 9.15 -14.74 -11.77
N GLN A 89 8.32 -15.69 -12.21
CA GLN A 89 8.10 -15.97 -13.63
C GLN A 89 6.69 -16.53 -13.84
N GLU A 90 5.81 -15.72 -14.43
CA GLU A 90 4.40 -16.07 -14.60
C GLU A 90 4.19 -17.29 -15.50
N ASP A 91 4.90 -17.36 -16.63
CA ASP A 91 4.77 -18.47 -17.58
C ASP A 91 5.20 -19.81 -16.95
N ALA A 92 6.28 -19.79 -16.18
CA ALA A 92 6.75 -20.96 -15.45
C ALA A 92 5.74 -21.40 -14.38
N ALA A 93 5.15 -20.44 -13.65
CA ALA A 93 4.09 -20.73 -12.69
C ALA A 93 2.86 -21.37 -13.35
N ALA A 94 2.48 -20.91 -14.54
CA ALA A 94 1.38 -21.49 -15.32
C ALA A 94 1.70 -22.94 -15.76
N LEU A 95 2.92 -23.19 -16.25
CA LEU A 95 3.38 -24.53 -16.64
C LEU A 95 3.43 -25.50 -15.45
N MET A 96 3.69 -25.01 -14.24
CA MET A 96 3.64 -25.80 -12.99
C MET A 96 2.19 -26.05 -12.48
N GLY A 97 1.17 -25.66 -13.25
CA GLY A 97 -0.24 -25.91 -12.89
C GLY A 97 -0.82 -24.96 -11.84
N LEU A 98 -0.12 -23.86 -11.51
CA LEU A 98 -0.65 -22.85 -10.59
C LEU A 98 -1.82 -22.11 -11.23
N ARG A 99 -2.84 -21.81 -10.43
CA ARG A 99 -4.01 -21.03 -10.88
C ARG A 99 -3.67 -19.54 -10.93
N VAL A 100 -2.88 -19.15 -11.94
CA VAL A 100 -2.35 -17.78 -12.10
C VAL A 100 -3.47 -16.74 -12.06
N THR A 101 -4.51 -16.90 -12.89
CA THR A 101 -5.64 -15.97 -12.98
C THR A 101 -6.33 -15.77 -11.62
N ARG A 102 -6.62 -16.87 -10.90
CA ARG A 102 -7.30 -16.81 -9.59
C ARG A 102 -6.42 -16.11 -8.56
N THR A 103 -5.13 -16.43 -8.54
CA THR A 103 -4.18 -15.87 -7.58
C THR A 103 -4.05 -14.36 -7.78
N LYS A 104 -3.87 -13.89 -9.04
CA LYS A 104 -3.83 -12.45 -9.34
C LYS A 104 -5.10 -11.73 -8.90
N ILE A 105 -6.28 -12.29 -9.19
CA ILE A 105 -7.56 -11.67 -8.80
C ILE A 105 -7.62 -11.48 -7.28
N ILE A 106 -7.31 -12.52 -6.51
CA ILE A 106 -7.33 -12.45 -5.04
C ILE A 106 -6.31 -11.42 -4.53
N THR A 107 -5.10 -11.39 -5.08
CA THR A 107 -4.07 -10.41 -4.69
C THR A 107 -4.53 -8.96 -4.90
N TYR A 108 -5.11 -8.65 -6.07
CA TYR A 108 -5.63 -7.30 -6.34
C TYR A 108 -6.86 -6.95 -5.50
N VAL A 109 -7.72 -7.92 -5.19
CA VAL A 109 -8.86 -7.71 -4.28
C VAL A 109 -8.37 -7.43 -2.86
N ALA A 110 -7.39 -8.20 -2.37
CA ALA A 110 -6.78 -7.97 -1.07
C ALA A 110 -6.11 -6.59 -0.99
N SER A 111 -5.38 -6.18 -2.03
CA SER A 111 -4.79 -4.84 -2.11
C SER A 111 -5.84 -3.73 -2.06
N GLY A 112 -6.95 -3.87 -2.80
CA GLY A 112 -8.04 -2.90 -2.78
C GLY A 112 -8.76 -2.85 -1.42
N PHE A 113 -8.95 -4.00 -0.78
CA PHE A 113 -9.53 -4.09 0.56
C PHE A 113 -8.64 -3.39 1.60
N LEU A 114 -7.32 -3.61 1.57
CA LEU A 114 -6.38 -2.95 2.48
C LEU A 114 -6.33 -1.43 2.25
N ALA A 115 -6.38 -0.99 0.99
CA ALA A 115 -6.44 0.43 0.67
C ALA A 115 -7.76 1.08 1.18
N ALA A 116 -8.89 0.41 1.00
CA ALA A 116 -10.18 0.85 1.52
C ALA A 116 -10.18 0.92 3.05
N LEU A 117 -9.64 -0.10 3.73
CA LEU A 117 -9.50 -0.12 5.19
C LEU A 117 -8.62 1.02 5.69
N SER A 118 -7.49 1.30 5.02
CA SER A 118 -6.63 2.44 5.33
C SER A 118 -7.40 3.77 5.20
N GLY A 119 -8.19 3.95 4.14
CA GLY A 119 -9.03 5.14 3.95
C GLY A 119 -10.07 5.31 5.06
N VAL A 120 -10.73 4.22 5.48
CA VAL A 120 -11.68 4.22 6.60
C VAL A 120 -11.00 4.64 7.91
N LEU A 121 -9.81 4.11 8.19
CA LEU A 121 -9.05 4.47 9.40
C LEU A 121 -8.64 5.94 9.40
N ILE A 122 -8.20 6.48 8.26
CA ILE A 122 -7.84 7.90 8.12
C ILE A 122 -9.06 8.80 8.30
N ALA A 123 -10.18 8.46 7.67
CA ALA A 123 -11.43 9.22 7.79
C ALA A 123 -11.97 9.21 9.22
N SER A 124 -11.90 8.07 9.90
CA SER A 124 -12.26 7.92 11.31
C SER A 124 -11.34 8.74 12.23
N TYR A 125 -10.01 8.67 12.00
CA TYR A 125 -9.02 9.40 12.79
C TYR A 125 -9.21 10.92 12.69
N THR A 126 -9.36 11.43 11.46
CA THR A 126 -9.57 12.85 11.18
C THR A 126 -11.00 13.31 11.49
N SER A 127 -11.93 12.38 11.70
CA SER A 127 -13.36 12.66 11.91
C SER A 127 -14.02 13.43 10.77
N SER A 128 -13.46 13.33 9.57
CA SER A 128 -13.91 14.06 8.38
C SER A 128 -13.41 13.38 7.11
N GLY A 129 -14.24 13.40 6.07
CA GLY A 129 -13.87 12.94 4.73
C GLY A 129 -13.16 14.03 3.92
N VAL A 130 -11.96 14.44 4.36
CA VAL A 130 -11.14 15.41 3.62
C VAL A 130 -10.55 14.72 2.38
N THR A 131 -10.82 15.29 1.21
CA THR A 131 -10.55 14.66 -0.10
C THR A 131 -9.08 14.69 -0.53
N ILE A 132 -8.28 15.59 0.05
CA ILE A 132 -6.84 15.70 -0.21
C ILE A 132 -6.01 14.69 0.60
N LEU A 133 -6.59 14.06 1.63
CA LEU A 133 -5.90 13.03 2.39
C LEU A 133 -5.73 11.77 1.55
N GLY A 134 -4.55 11.15 1.62
CA GLY A 134 -4.22 9.94 0.87
C GLY A 134 -3.54 10.19 -0.48
N VAL A 135 -3.41 11.44 -0.92
CA VAL A 135 -2.76 11.78 -2.18
C VAL A 135 -1.27 11.50 -2.11
N GLY A 136 -0.75 10.70 -3.05
CA GLY A 136 0.67 10.33 -3.09
C GLY A 136 1.01 9.16 -2.17
N THR A 137 0.07 8.69 -1.35
CA THR A 137 0.29 7.53 -0.48
C THR A 137 0.50 6.24 -1.26
N GLU A 138 0.09 6.21 -2.54
CA GLU A 138 0.37 5.11 -3.46
C GLU A 138 1.87 4.97 -3.72
N LEU A 139 2.55 6.10 -3.96
CA LEU A 139 4.01 6.13 -4.18
C LEU A 139 4.76 5.90 -2.88
N ASP A 140 4.28 6.43 -1.76
CA ASP A 140 4.87 6.15 -0.44
C ASP A 140 4.77 4.66 -0.09
N ALA A 141 3.63 4.02 -0.37
CA ALA A 141 3.44 2.59 -0.11
C ALA A 141 4.42 1.74 -0.94
N ILE A 142 4.60 2.08 -2.23
CA ILE A 142 5.60 1.44 -3.08
C ILE A 142 7.00 1.66 -2.49
N SER A 143 7.35 2.90 -2.14
CA SER A 143 8.64 3.25 -1.56
C SER A 143 8.93 2.45 -0.29
N ALA A 144 7.94 2.30 0.59
CA ALA A 144 8.08 1.59 1.86
C ALA A 144 8.40 0.11 1.65
N VAL A 145 7.64 -0.55 0.78
CA VAL A 145 7.74 -1.99 0.50
C VAL A 145 9.08 -2.32 -0.18
N VAL A 146 9.52 -1.43 -1.08
CA VAL A 146 10.78 -1.59 -1.83
C VAL A 146 11.98 -1.30 -0.93
N LEU A 147 11.92 -0.27 -0.08
CA LEU A 147 12.92 -0.01 0.97
C LEU A 147 13.02 -1.20 1.95
N GLY A 148 11.89 -1.87 2.20
CA GLY A 148 11.82 -3.10 2.98
C GLY A 148 12.40 -4.35 2.29
N GLY A 149 12.95 -4.22 1.07
CA GLY A 149 13.63 -5.30 0.36
C GLY A 149 12.75 -6.15 -0.56
N THR A 150 11.52 -5.72 -0.86
CA THR A 150 10.70 -6.37 -1.89
C THR A 150 11.15 -5.91 -3.28
N LEU A 151 11.29 -6.84 -4.21
CA LEU A 151 11.71 -6.54 -5.59
C LEU A 151 10.57 -5.97 -6.41
N LEU A 152 10.80 -4.85 -7.11
CA LEU A 152 9.85 -4.27 -8.06
C LEU A 152 9.54 -5.18 -9.25
N THR A 153 10.48 -6.04 -9.61
CA THR A 153 10.31 -7.05 -10.66
C THR A 153 9.43 -8.22 -10.23
N GLY A 154 9.17 -8.36 -8.92
CA GLY A 154 8.43 -9.47 -8.33
C GLY A 154 9.33 -10.66 -7.95
N GLY A 155 8.73 -11.67 -7.32
CA GLY A 155 9.36 -12.95 -7.02
C GLY A 155 10.05 -13.06 -5.66
N ALA A 156 10.42 -11.93 -5.04
CA ALA A 156 11.04 -11.90 -3.73
C ALA A 156 10.53 -10.75 -2.87
N GLY A 157 10.36 -11.02 -1.57
CA GLY A 157 9.95 -10.05 -0.56
C GLY A 157 9.46 -10.74 0.72
N THR A 158 9.48 -10.00 1.82
CA THR A 158 8.96 -10.49 3.11
C THR A 158 8.10 -9.43 3.78
N VAL A 159 7.04 -9.88 4.46
CA VAL A 159 6.14 -8.99 5.22
C VAL A 159 6.89 -8.27 6.35
N LEU A 160 7.87 -8.94 6.97
CA LEU A 160 8.74 -8.32 7.99
C LEU A 160 9.64 -7.23 7.39
N GLY A 161 10.21 -7.46 6.22
CA GLY A 161 10.99 -6.44 5.50
C GLY A 161 10.15 -5.20 5.23
N THR A 162 8.92 -5.38 4.74
CA THR A 162 7.96 -4.28 4.54
C THR A 162 7.66 -3.53 5.84
N LEU A 163 7.52 -4.22 6.98
CA LEU A 163 7.31 -3.56 8.27
C LEU A 163 8.46 -2.62 8.61
N VAL A 164 9.70 -3.10 8.45
CA VAL A 164 10.90 -2.29 8.67
C VAL A 164 10.93 -1.10 7.71
N GLY A 165 10.63 -1.31 6.42
CA GLY A 165 10.57 -0.24 5.43
C GLY A 165 9.54 0.84 5.75
N VAL A 166 8.33 0.46 6.20
CA VAL A 166 7.28 1.40 6.64
C VAL A 166 7.74 2.19 7.87
N LEU A 167 8.33 1.52 8.87
CA LEU A 167 8.85 2.19 10.06
C LEU A 167 9.97 3.18 9.72
N LEU A 168 10.91 2.79 8.86
CA LEU A 168 12.00 3.66 8.41
C LEU A 168 11.48 4.89 7.68
N LEU A 169 10.55 4.73 6.73
CA LEU A 169 9.92 5.87 6.06
C LEU A 169 9.21 6.78 7.06
N GLN A 170 8.52 6.23 8.05
CA GLN A 170 7.83 7.03 9.06
C GLN A 170 8.79 7.79 9.97
N VAL A 171 9.95 7.21 10.31
CA VAL A 171 11.01 7.90 11.05
C VAL A 171 11.55 9.07 10.22
N ILE A 172 11.85 8.85 8.92
CA ILE A 172 12.32 9.90 8.01
C ILE A 172 11.31 11.06 7.94
N LYS A 173 10.03 10.75 7.75
CA LYS A 173 8.94 11.75 7.73
C LYS A 173 8.84 12.53 9.03
N ASN A 174 8.98 11.85 10.19
CA ASN A 174 8.96 12.51 11.49
C ASN A 174 10.16 13.44 11.69
N VAL A 175 11.37 13.05 11.27
CA VAL A 175 12.57 13.89 11.34
C VAL A 175 12.41 15.15 10.51
N ILE A 176 11.91 15.03 9.26
CA ILE A 176 11.64 16.19 8.40
C ILE A 176 10.63 17.14 9.04
N ASN A 177 9.52 16.60 9.55
CA ASN A 177 8.51 17.40 10.26
C ASN A 177 9.06 18.14 11.47
N GLN A 178 9.99 17.51 12.22
CA GLN A 178 10.55 18.10 13.43
C GLN A 178 11.59 19.19 13.15
N ILE A 179 12.18 19.21 11.96
CA ILE A 179 13.17 20.22 11.55
C ILE A 179 12.53 21.60 11.33
N GLY A 180 11.19 21.71 11.28
CA GLY A 180 10.43 22.96 11.44
C GLY A 180 10.58 24.02 10.34
N SER A 181 11.65 23.96 9.54
CA SER A 181 11.92 24.80 8.37
C SER A 181 11.53 24.14 7.04
N LEU A 182 11.08 22.88 7.09
CA LEU A 182 10.73 22.07 5.93
C LEU A 182 9.22 21.88 5.90
N ASP A 183 8.56 22.46 4.91
CA ASP A 183 7.12 22.32 4.67
C ASP A 183 6.76 20.91 4.11
N SER A 184 5.46 20.60 4.08
CA SER A 184 4.86 19.38 3.50
C SER A 184 5.46 19.01 2.13
N ASP A 185 5.79 20.01 1.31
CA ASP A 185 6.33 19.83 -0.03
C ASP A 185 7.70 19.12 -0.03
N TRP A 186 8.54 19.36 0.98
CA TRP A 186 9.84 18.70 1.11
C TRP A 186 9.71 17.22 1.45
N GLN A 187 8.62 16.79 2.09
CA GLN A 187 8.38 15.37 2.31
C GLN A 187 8.14 14.64 1.00
N ALA A 188 7.40 15.25 0.08
CA ALA A 188 7.16 14.68 -1.25
C ALA A 188 8.46 14.55 -2.04
N VAL A 189 9.34 15.56 -1.99
CA VAL A 189 10.67 15.52 -2.62
C VAL A 189 11.52 14.40 -2.04
N VAL A 190 11.57 14.26 -0.72
CA VAL A 190 12.36 13.20 -0.08
C VAL A 190 11.79 11.82 -0.36
N SER A 191 10.47 11.62 -0.26
CA SER A 191 9.82 10.35 -0.62
C SER A 191 10.15 9.96 -2.07
N GLY A 192 10.01 10.89 -3.02
CA GLY A 192 10.35 10.65 -4.43
C GLY A 192 11.83 10.34 -4.65
N THR A 193 12.71 11.04 -3.94
CA THR A 193 14.16 10.80 -4.00
C THR A 193 14.52 9.42 -3.46
N ILE A 194 13.93 9.02 -2.33
CA ILE A 194 14.13 7.69 -1.74
C ILE A 194 13.67 6.62 -2.73
N LEU A 195 12.47 6.77 -3.32
CA LEU A 195 11.98 5.84 -4.32
C LEU A 195 12.98 5.69 -5.47
N LEU A 196 13.45 6.80 -6.04
CA LEU A 196 14.39 6.82 -7.15
C LEU A 196 15.72 6.14 -6.79
N VAL A 197 16.27 6.46 -5.63
CA VAL A 197 17.51 5.86 -5.11
C VAL A 197 17.33 4.35 -4.95
N VAL A 198 16.28 3.92 -4.28
CA VAL A 198 16.05 2.50 -4.01
C VAL A 198 15.83 1.73 -5.31
N VAL A 199 15.02 2.25 -6.25
CA VAL A 199 14.80 1.62 -7.55
C VAL A 199 16.11 1.50 -8.33
N THR A 200 16.94 2.55 -8.32
CA THR A 200 18.22 2.58 -9.03
C THR A 200 19.20 1.56 -8.46
N VAL A 201 19.28 1.48 -7.12
CA VAL A 201 20.10 0.49 -6.42
C VAL A 201 19.61 -0.92 -6.72
N GLN A 202 18.30 -1.18 -6.64
CA GLN A 202 17.73 -2.50 -6.96
C GLN A 202 18.03 -2.90 -8.42
N GLN A 203 17.85 -2.00 -9.38
CA GLN A 203 18.15 -2.25 -10.78
C GLN A 203 19.64 -2.50 -11.02
N TYR A 204 20.52 -1.78 -10.33
CA TYR A 204 21.95 -1.98 -10.42
C TYR A 204 22.37 -3.35 -9.87
N LEU A 205 21.88 -3.73 -8.68
CA LEU A 205 22.15 -5.03 -8.07
C LEU A 205 21.60 -6.19 -8.92
N ALA A 206 20.37 -6.07 -9.43
CA ALA A 206 19.76 -7.08 -10.29
C ALA A 206 20.51 -7.27 -11.63
N ARG A 207 21.23 -6.26 -12.11
CA ARG A 207 22.09 -6.38 -13.29
C ARG A 207 23.40 -7.11 -12.99
N ILE A 208 23.94 -6.96 -11.77
CA ILE A 208 25.16 -7.65 -11.34
C ILE A 208 24.89 -9.15 -11.17
N GLU A 209 23.76 -9.53 -10.55
CA GLU A 209 23.41 -10.94 -10.37
C GLU A 209 23.14 -11.71 -11.68
N ARG A 210 22.85 -11.01 -12.78
CA ARG A 210 22.66 -11.62 -14.11
C ARG A 210 23.96 -11.81 -14.89
N ARG A 211 25.09 -11.27 -14.43
CA ARG A 211 26.41 -11.42 -15.05
C ARG A 211 27.20 -12.52 -14.37
#